data_AF-A0A2U2DRE9-F1
#
_entry.id   AF-A0A2U2DRE9-F1
#
_cell.length_a   1.000
_cell.length_b   1.000
_cell.length_c   1.000
_cell.angle_alpha   90.00
_cell.angle_beta   90.00
_cell.angle_gamma   90.00
#
_symmetry.space_group_name_H-M   'P 1'
#
loop_
_entity.id
_entity.type
_entity.pdbx_description
1 polymer ?
#
loop_
_entity_poly.entity_id
_entity_poly.type
_entity_poly.pdbx_seq_one_letter_code
_entity_poly.pdbx_strand_id
1 'polypeptide(L)'
;MDFEKHKEYFDHIRKINDIFYDQIKISDQKAAYIFTFMLAFLVSSSEGRGVFTMERYVNGSLPGIIASALLASASVFSIICAICVVLPRKSTKTSSLFWGAWGQHRIEFLQAARMNDAHYLFNEYVSNVDTLSEIARAKYGFAGYAFRGLVVTVLAYVFLLVAV
;
A
#
# COMPACT_ATOMS: atom_id res chain seq x y z
N MET A 1 5.16 15.55 38.73
CA MET A 1 3.79 15.29 38.24
C MET A 1 3.57 15.86 36.84
N ASP A 2 3.89 17.13 36.53
CA ASP A 2 3.75 17.68 35.16
C ASP A 2 4.77 17.13 34.15
N PHE A 3 6.05 16.97 34.53
CA PHE A 3 7.06 16.35 33.67
C PHE A 3 6.70 14.92 33.22
N GLU A 4 6.03 14.18 34.10
CA GLU A 4 5.63 12.79 33.87
C GLU A 4 4.46 12.74 32.87
N LYS A 5 3.49 13.66 32.99
CA LYS A 5 2.43 13.85 32.00
C LYS A 5 2.96 14.28 30.63
N HIS A 6 3.93 15.20 30.59
CA HIS A 6 4.56 15.63 29.33
C HIS A 6 5.32 14.50 28.65
N LYS A 7 5.98 13.64 29.44
CA LYS A 7 6.67 12.44 28.94
C LYS A 7 5.69 11.41 28.39
N GLU A 8 4.65 11.06 29.16
CA GLU A 8 3.61 10.13 28.71
C GLU A 8 2.93 10.59 27.41
N TYR A 9 2.67 11.89 27.30
CA TYR A 9 2.06 12.47 26.11
C TYR A 9 2.99 12.43 24.89
N PHE A 10 4.27 12.74 25.08
CA PHE A 10 5.27 12.62 24.01
C PHE A 10 5.46 11.16 23.57
N ASP A 11 5.54 10.23 24.53
CA ASP A 11 5.64 8.79 24.27
C ASP A 11 4.41 8.28 23.50
N HIS A 12 3.22 8.82 23.79
CA HIS A 12 2.00 8.49 23.05
C HIS A 12 2.07 8.91 21.58
N ILE A 13 2.53 10.12 21.28
CA ILE A 13 2.64 10.60 19.88
C ILE A 13 3.73 9.83 19.13
N ARG A 14 4.84 9.52 19.78
CA ARG A 14 5.86 8.64 19.21
C ARG A 14 5.27 7.27 18.86
N LYS A 15 4.50 6.68 19.77
CA LYS A 15 3.80 5.41 19.52
C LYS A 15 2.84 5.49 18.34
N ILE A 16 2.12 6.61 18.16
CA ILE A 16 1.25 6.83 16.99
C ILE A 16 2.06 6.84 15.69
N ASN A 17 3.21 7.53 15.66
CA ASN A 17 4.11 7.53 14.50
C ASN A 17 4.58 6.11 14.17
N ASP A 18 5.03 5.37 15.17
CA ASP A 18 5.49 3.98 15.01
C ASP A 18 4.37 3.09 14.45
N ILE A 19 3.14 3.22 14.96
CA ILE A 19 1.97 2.49 14.45
C ILE A 19 1.71 2.81 12.98
N PHE A 20 1.71 4.08 12.57
CA PHE A 20 1.48 4.42 11.17
C PHE A 20 2.61 3.96 10.24
N TYR A 21 3.85 4.03 10.71
CA TYR A 21 4.99 3.49 9.99
C TYR A 21 4.86 1.97 9.77
N ASP A 22 4.52 1.23 10.83
CA ASP A 22 4.28 -0.21 10.77
C ASP A 22 3.10 -0.55 9.84
N GLN A 23 2.02 0.24 9.91
CA GLN A 23 0.89 0.08 9.00
C GLN A 23 1.31 0.23 7.53
N ILE A 24 2.10 1.25 7.20
CA ILE A 24 2.64 1.45 5.85
C ILE A 24 3.48 0.25 5.42
N LYS A 25 4.39 -0.22 6.27
CA LYS A 25 5.23 -1.40 6.02
C LYS A 25 4.40 -2.65 5.77
N ILE A 26 3.38 -2.91 6.59
CA ILE A 26 2.47 -4.04 6.43
C ILE A 26 1.68 -3.93 5.12
N SER A 27 1.24 -2.72 4.74
CA SER A 27 0.57 -2.50 3.46
C SER A 27 1.47 -2.84 2.28
N ASP A 28 2.74 -2.44 2.32
CA ASP A 28 3.72 -2.75 1.28
C ASP A 28 3.99 -4.26 1.18
N GLN A 29 4.10 -4.94 2.33
CA GLN A 29 4.22 -6.40 2.38
C GLN A 29 2.99 -7.10 1.77
N LYS A 30 1.78 -6.66 2.12
CA LYS A 30 0.54 -7.20 1.56
C LYS A 30 0.49 -7.05 0.04
N ALA A 31 0.88 -5.89 -0.47
CA ALA A 31 0.95 -5.66 -1.92
C ALA A 31 1.99 -6.55 -2.61
N ALA A 32 3.16 -6.73 -1.99
CA ALA A 32 4.18 -7.65 -2.49
C ALA A 32 3.65 -9.10 -2.55
N TYR A 33 2.93 -9.57 -1.52
CA TYR A 33 2.32 -10.90 -1.53
C TYR A 33 1.30 -11.06 -2.66
N ILE A 34 0.42 -10.08 -2.87
CA ILE A 34 -0.54 -10.10 -3.98
C ILE A 34 0.20 -10.15 -5.31
N PHE A 35 1.22 -9.31 -5.50
CA PHE A 35 1.99 -9.27 -6.72
C PHE A 35 2.68 -10.62 -7.02
N THR A 36 3.37 -11.19 -6.03
CA THR A 36 4.02 -12.50 -6.16
C THR A 36 3.01 -13.61 -6.43
N PHE A 37 1.88 -13.64 -5.71
CA PHE A 37 0.83 -14.61 -5.95
C PHE A 37 0.27 -14.52 -7.36
N MET A 38 -0.05 -13.30 -7.83
CA MET A 38 -0.58 -13.08 -9.18
C MET A 38 0.42 -13.50 -10.25
N LEU A 39 1.70 -13.18 -10.07
CA LEU A 39 2.75 -13.57 -11.01
C LEU A 39 2.93 -15.09 -11.04
N ALA A 40 2.95 -15.74 -9.87
CA ALA A 40 3.01 -17.20 -9.78
C ALA A 40 1.79 -17.86 -10.44
N PHE A 41 0.59 -17.36 -10.15
CA PHE A 41 -0.65 -17.83 -10.75
C PHE A 41 -0.62 -17.72 -12.28
N LEU A 42 -0.22 -16.56 -12.82
CA LEU A 42 -0.12 -16.34 -14.25
C LEU A 42 0.98 -17.16 -14.90
N VAL A 43 2.09 -17.45 -14.24
CA VAL A 43 3.17 -18.27 -14.82
C VAL A 43 2.81 -19.76 -14.78
N SER A 44 2.20 -20.22 -13.69
CA SER A 44 1.93 -21.65 -13.46
C SER A 44 0.64 -22.16 -14.09
N SER A 45 -0.39 -21.31 -14.27
CA SER A 45 -1.68 -21.74 -14.83
C SER A 45 -1.73 -21.53 -16.36
N SER A 46 -1.95 -22.61 -17.12
CA SER A 46 -2.25 -22.52 -18.55
C SER A 46 -3.54 -21.74 -18.82
N GLU A 47 -4.58 -22.02 -18.04
CA GLU A 47 -5.87 -21.34 -18.11
C GLU A 47 -5.74 -19.85 -17.76
N GLY A 48 -4.98 -19.52 -16.71
CA GLY A 48 -4.70 -18.14 -16.31
C GLY A 48 -3.92 -17.34 -17.35
N ARG A 49 -3.14 -17.98 -18.23
CA ARG A 49 -2.51 -17.31 -19.39
C ARG A 49 -3.44 -17.27 -20.60
N GLY A 50 -4.22 -18.33 -20.80
CA GLY A 50 -5.14 -18.47 -21.92
C GLY A 50 -6.18 -17.36 -21.99
N VAL A 51 -6.54 -16.74 -20.86
CA VAL A 51 -7.47 -15.59 -20.87
C VAL A 51 -6.91 -14.34 -21.54
N PHE A 52 -5.61 -14.28 -21.82
CA PHE A 52 -4.97 -13.19 -22.56
C PHE A 52 -4.75 -13.51 -24.04
N THR A 53 -5.10 -14.72 -24.51
CA THR A 53 -4.97 -15.08 -25.93
C THR A 53 -6.27 -14.81 -26.68
N MET A 54 -6.15 -14.33 -27.92
CA MET A 54 -7.32 -14.03 -28.76
C MET A 54 -8.11 -15.30 -29.13
N GLU A 55 -7.44 -16.45 -29.22
CA GLU A 55 -8.06 -17.74 -29.57
C GLU A 55 -9.18 -18.13 -28.60
N ARG A 56 -9.01 -17.85 -27.31
CA ARG A 56 -10.01 -18.12 -26.26
C ARG A 56 -11.32 -17.36 -26.51
N TYR A 57 -11.25 -16.18 -27.08
CA TYR A 57 -12.41 -15.32 -27.34
C TYR A 57 -13.12 -15.64 -28.66
N VAL A 58 -12.39 -16.23 -29.62
CA VAL A 58 -12.94 -16.60 -30.93
C VAL A 58 -13.58 -17.98 -30.90
N ASN A 59 -12.95 -18.94 -30.20
CA ASN A 59 -13.36 -20.35 -30.21
C ASN A 59 -14.05 -20.79 -28.90
N GLY A 60 -14.19 -19.91 -27.92
CA GLY A 60 -14.71 -20.23 -26.60
C GLY A 60 -16.24 -20.35 -26.53
N SER A 61 -16.72 -21.12 -25.56
CA SER A 61 -18.13 -21.08 -25.15
C SER A 61 -18.47 -19.72 -24.53
N LEU A 62 -19.71 -19.24 -24.67
CA LEU A 62 -20.12 -17.93 -24.12
C LEU A 62 -19.83 -17.81 -22.60
N PRO A 63 -20.09 -18.84 -21.75
CA PRO A 63 -19.71 -18.79 -20.34
C PRO A 63 -18.18 -18.71 -20.14
N GLY A 64 -17.41 -19.45 -20.93
CA GLY A 64 -15.94 -19.43 -20.88
C GLY A 64 -15.35 -18.08 -21.31
N ILE A 65 -15.97 -17.41 -22.29
CA ILE A 65 -15.60 -16.06 -22.74
C ILE A 65 -15.81 -15.04 -21.62
N ILE A 66 -16.98 -15.07 -20.98
CA ILE A 66 -17.31 -14.14 -19.87
C ILE A 66 -16.37 -14.39 -18.69
N ALA A 67 -16.15 -15.65 -18.32
CA ALA A 67 -15.23 -16.04 -17.26
C ALA A 67 -13.80 -15.57 -17.56
N SER A 68 -13.35 -15.72 -18.81
CA SER A 68 -12.02 -15.30 -19.26
C SER A 68 -11.85 -13.77 -19.21
N ALA A 69 -12.83 -13.02 -19.71
CA ALA A 69 -12.81 -11.56 -19.68
C ALA A 69 -12.79 -11.03 -18.24
N LEU A 70 -13.60 -11.63 -17.36
CA LEU A 70 -13.64 -11.28 -15.94
C LEU A 70 -12.31 -11.60 -15.25
N LEU A 71 -11.74 -12.78 -15.52
CA LEU A 71 -10.45 -13.18 -14.96
C LEU A 71 -9.32 -12.24 -15.41
N ALA A 72 -9.25 -11.91 -16.71
CA ALA A 72 -8.24 -11.02 -17.26
C ALA A 72 -8.33 -9.61 -16.65
N SER A 73 -9.53 -9.03 -16.63
CA SER A 73 -9.76 -7.68 -16.10
C SER A 73 -9.49 -7.58 -14.60
N ALA A 74 -9.98 -8.54 -13.80
CA ALA A 74 -9.75 -8.59 -12.36
C ALA A 74 -8.26 -8.77 -12.03
N SER A 75 -7.55 -9.60 -12.80
CA SER A 75 -6.13 -9.84 -12.62
C SER A 75 -5.29 -8.60 -12.88
N VAL A 76 -5.53 -7.92 -14.02
CA VAL A 76 -4.85 -6.67 -14.37
C VAL A 76 -5.15 -5.59 -13.34
N PHE A 77 -6.42 -5.42 -12.96
CA PHE A 77 -6.83 -4.46 -11.94
C PHE A 77 -6.11 -4.70 -10.59
N SER A 78 -6.02 -5.95 -10.16
CA SER A 78 -5.36 -6.33 -8.89
C SER A 78 -3.87 -6.00 -8.92
N ILE A 79 -3.19 -6.30 -10.03
CA ILE A 79 -1.76 -6.01 -10.22
C ILE A 79 -1.52 -4.50 -10.22
N ILE A 80 -2.33 -3.72 -10.96
CA ILE A 80 -2.21 -2.25 -10.99
C ILE A 80 -2.41 -1.68 -9.58
N CYS A 81 -3.43 -2.12 -8.86
CA CYS A 81 -3.67 -1.67 -7.48
C CYS A 81 -2.48 -2.02 -6.57
N ALA A 82 -1.93 -3.23 -6.67
CA ALA A 82 -0.75 -3.63 -5.89
C ALA A 82 0.47 -2.75 -6.21
N ILE A 83 0.71 -2.43 -7.48
CA ILE A 83 1.78 -1.50 -7.90
C ILE A 83 1.55 -0.11 -7.28
N CYS A 84 0.31 0.39 -7.28
CA CYS A 84 -0.04 1.68 -6.67
C CYS A 84 0.19 1.74 -5.14
N VAL A 85 0.23 0.60 -4.45
CA VAL A 85 0.59 0.54 -3.02
C VAL A 85 2.09 0.76 -2.83
N VAL A 86 2.90 0.05 -3.63
CA VAL A 86 4.37 0.04 -3.51
C VAL A 86 5.02 1.31 -4.07
N LEU A 87 4.35 1.98 -5.02
CA LEU A 87 4.86 3.20 -5.66
C LEU A 87 5.27 4.25 -4.61
N PRO A 88 6.51 4.78 -4.68
CA PRO A 88 6.98 5.78 -3.72
C PRO A 88 6.11 7.03 -3.79
N ARG A 89 5.57 7.44 -2.64
CA ARG A 89 4.73 8.64 -2.53
C ARG A 89 5.51 9.80 -1.96
N LYS A 90 5.33 10.97 -2.56
CA LYS A 90 5.80 12.25 -2.03
C LYS A 90 4.64 12.89 -1.28
N SER A 91 4.79 13.15 0.01
CA SER A 91 3.88 14.03 0.74
C SER A 91 4.27 15.48 0.47
N THR A 92 3.28 16.36 0.32
CA THR A 92 3.48 17.81 0.18
C THR A 92 3.82 18.47 1.52
N LYS A 93 3.47 17.83 2.64
CA LYS A 93 3.87 18.25 3.98
C LYS A 93 5.18 17.57 4.36
N THR A 94 6.13 18.35 4.85
CA THR A 94 7.48 17.89 5.13
C THR A 94 7.88 18.19 6.56
N SER A 95 8.31 17.15 7.28
CA SER A 95 8.98 17.27 8.58
C SER A 95 10.46 16.88 8.43
N SER A 96 11.29 17.27 9.39
CA SER A 96 12.65 16.77 9.62
C SER A 96 12.71 15.24 9.74
N LEU A 97 11.63 14.59 10.17
CA LEU A 97 11.53 13.13 10.25
C LEU A 97 11.36 12.47 8.88
N PHE A 98 11.06 13.24 7.82
CA PHE A 98 10.94 12.73 6.46
C PHE A 98 12.26 12.85 5.69
N TRP A 99 12.78 11.72 5.21
CA TRP A 99 14.08 11.66 4.51
C TRP A 99 14.18 12.63 3.32
N GLY A 100 13.08 12.82 2.58
CA GLY A 100 13.04 13.70 1.40
C GLY A 100 13.16 15.19 1.72
N ALA A 101 12.94 15.58 2.99
CA ALA A 101 13.03 16.96 3.45
C ALA A 101 14.15 17.19 4.47
N TRP A 102 14.89 16.15 4.83
CA TRP A 102 15.99 16.21 5.79
C TRP A 102 17.02 17.31 5.44
N GLY A 103 17.38 17.44 4.17
CA GLY A 103 18.35 18.45 3.73
C GLY A 103 17.92 19.89 4.04
N GLN A 104 16.61 20.18 4.03
CA GLN A 104 16.04 21.50 4.29
C GLN A 104 15.91 21.76 5.81
N HIS A 105 15.46 20.75 6.56
CA HIS A 105 15.15 20.87 7.99
C HIS A 105 16.35 20.61 8.92
N ARG A 106 17.47 20.08 8.40
CA ARG A 106 18.65 19.71 9.22
C ARG A 106 19.20 20.89 10.04
N ILE A 107 19.25 22.09 9.47
CA ILE A 107 19.83 23.26 10.15
C ILE A 107 18.92 23.69 11.31
N GLU A 108 17.62 23.75 11.07
CA GLU A 108 16.60 24.07 12.08
C GLU A 108 16.60 23.03 13.21
N PHE A 109 16.68 21.74 12.87
CA PHE A 109 16.83 20.66 13.85
C PHE A 109 18.08 20.85 14.73
N LEU A 110 19.25 21.16 14.15
CA LEU A 110 20.48 21.39 14.91
C LEU A 110 20.40 22.63 15.80
N GLN A 111 19.67 23.67 15.38
CA GLN A 111 19.42 24.85 16.21
C GLN A 111 18.50 24.52 17.38
N ALA A 112 17.38 23.83 17.14
CA ALA A 112 16.45 23.37 18.16
C ALA A 112 17.13 22.44 19.18
N ALA A 113 17.97 21.51 18.70
CA ALA A 113 18.73 20.59 19.54
C ALA A 113 19.71 21.33 20.49
N ARG A 114 20.37 22.40 20.01
CA ARG A 114 21.23 23.24 20.85
C ARG A 114 20.46 23.99 21.94
N MET A 115 19.18 24.29 21.70
CA MET A 115 18.33 25.01 22.65
C MET A 115 17.49 24.07 23.54
N ASN A 116 17.65 22.74 23.42
CA ASN A 116 16.77 21.76 24.07
C ASN A 116 15.27 22.04 23.83
N ASP A 117 14.93 22.45 22.60
CA ASP A 117 13.57 22.83 22.25
C ASP A 117 12.68 21.58 22.07
N ALA A 118 12.04 21.17 23.17
CA ALA A 118 11.09 20.06 23.17
C ALA A 118 9.81 20.38 22.37
N HIS A 119 9.43 21.65 22.24
CA HIS A 119 8.25 22.06 21.48
C HIS A 119 8.47 21.89 19.98
N TYR A 120 9.66 22.19 19.47
CA TYR A 120 10.04 21.89 18.09
C TYR A 120 9.89 20.40 17.78
N LEU A 121 10.51 19.53 18.60
CA LEU A 121 10.43 18.08 18.42
C LEU A 121 8.97 17.59 18.45
N PHE A 122 8.18 18.10 19.38
CA PHE A 122 6.76 17.76 19.49
C PHE A 122 6.00 18.10 18.20
N ASN A 123 6.15 19.33 17.69
CA ASN A 123 5.48 19.78 16.47
C ASN A 123 5.90 18.95 15.24
N GLU A 124 7.18 18.56 15.19
CA GLU A 124 7.71 17.68 14.14
C GLU A 124 7.07 16.29 14.16
N TYR A 125 6.91 15.70 15.35
CA TYR A 125 6.24 14.42 15.51
C TYR A 125 4.76 14.49 15.12
N VAL A 126 4.05 15.57 15.48
CA VAL A 126 2.63 15.77 15.10
C VAL A 126 2.49 15.97 13.59
N SER A 127 3.33 16.82 12.98
CA SER A 127 3.36 17.03 11.53
C SER A 127 3.66 15.73 10.77
N ASN A 128 4.54 14.89 11.32
CA ASN A 128 4.85 13.59 10.75
C ASN A 128 3.67 12.61 10.89
N VAL A 129 2.90 12.64 11.99
CA VAL A 129 1.66 11.84 12.11
C VAL A 129 0.70 12.15 10.97
N ASP A 130 0.43 13.43 10.70
CA ASP A 130 -0.50 13.83 9.63
C ASP A 130 -0.03 13.28 8.28
N THR A 131 1.26 13.47 7.98
CA THR A 131 1.90 12.98 6.75
C THR A 131 1.81 11.46 6.63
N LEU A 132 2.14 10.72 7.68
CA LEU A 132 2.07 9.26 7.70
C LEU A 132 0.63 8.77 7.57
N SER A 133 -0.34 9.45 8.20
CA SER A 133 -1.75 9.07 8.13
C SER A 133 -2.33 9.22 6.72
N GLU A 134 -1.97 10.28 6.00
CA GLU A 134 -2.38 10.52 4.60
C GLU A 134 -1.81 9.42 3.69
N ILE A 135 -0.53 9.08 3.86
CA ILE A 135 0.14 8.00 3.12
C ILE A 135 -0.51 6.65 3.44
N ALA A 136 -0.71 6.35 4.74
CA ALA A 136 -1.29 5.09 5.19
C ALA A 136 -2.70 4.89 4.63
N ARG A 137 -3.59 5.90 4.74
CA ARG A 137 -4.96 5.81 4.20
C ARG A 137 -4.97 5.50 2.71
N ALA A 138 -4.13 6.19 1.93
CA ALA A 138 -4.05 5.96 0.50
C ALA A 138 -3.55 4.53 0.19
N LYS A 139 -2.46 4.09 0.84
CA LYS A 139 -1.90 2.74 0.64
C LYS A 139 -2.89 1.64 1.02
N TYR A 140 -3.57 1.76 2.16
CA TYR A 140 -4.59 0.80 2.59
C TYR A 140 -5.80 0.77 1.65
N GLY A 141 -6.17 1.92 1.07
CA GLY A 141 -7.20 1.98 0.03
C GLY A 141 -6.84 1.09 -1.16
N PHE A 142 -5.66 1.31 -1.75
CA PHE A 142 -5.18 0.50 -2.88
C PHE A 142 -4.96 -0.98 -2.53
N ALA A 143 -4.43 -1.27 -1.33
CA ALA A 143 -4.29 -2.65 -0.88
C ALA A 143 -5.66 -3.34 -0.76
N GLY A 144 -6.66 -2.64 -0.24
CA GLY A 144 -8.03 -3.13 -0.17
C GLY A 144 -8.66 -3.36 -1.55
N TYR A 145 -8.37 -2.51 -2.55
CA TYR A 145 -8.82 -2.74 -3.92
C TYR A 145 -8.11 -3.93 -4.57
N ALA A 146 -6.80 -4.07 -4.36
CA ALA A 146 -6.01 -5.20 -4.86
C ALA A 146 -6.53 -6.53 -4.30
N PHE A 147 -6.86 -6.61 -3.00
CA PHE A 147 -7.45 -7.80 -2.40
C PHE A 147 -8.83 -8.12 -2.97
N ARG A 148 -9.70 -7.13 -3.14
CA ARG A 148 -11.03 -7.36 -3.72
C ARG A 148 -10.94 -7.86 -5.16
N GLY A 149 -10.04 -7.27 -5.96
CA GLY A 149 -9.76 -7.76 -7.31
C GLY A 149 -9.23 -9.19 -7.29
N LEU A 150 -8.33 -9.52 -6.36
CA LEU A 150 -7.78 -10.86 -6.20
C LEU A 150 -8.87 -11.90 -5.89
N VAL A 151 -9.84 -11.56 -5.04
CA VAL A 151 -11.00 -12.42 -4.77
C VAL A 151 -11.79 -12.67 -6.06
N VAL A 152 -12.05 -11.63 -6.86
CA VAL A 152 -12.74 -11.77 -8.15
C VAL A 152 -11.92 -12.63 -9.11
N THR A 153 -10.60 -12.46 -9.17
CA THR A 153 -9.69 -13.31 -9.95
C THR A 153 -9.84 -14.78 -9.55
N VAL A 154 -9.80 -15.10 -8.25
CA VAL A 154 -9.94 -16.50 -7.79
C VAL A 154 -11.31 -17.07 -8.15
N LEU A 155 -12.39 -16.32 -7.95
CA LEU A 155 -13.74 -16.78 -8.28
C LEU A 155 -13.93 -16.97 -9.79
N ALA A 156 -13.46 -16.02 -10.60
CA ALA A 156 -13.52 -16.11 -12.06
C ALA A 156 -12.70 -17.29 -12.58
N TYR A 157 -11.55 -17.57 -11.96
CA TYR A 157 -10.73 -18.73 -12.30
C TYR A 157 -11.42 -20.06 -11.98
N VAL A 158 -12.02 -20.18 -10.79
CA VAL A 158 -12.80 -21.39 -10.42
C VAL A 158 -13.97 -21.57 -11.38
N PHE A 159 -14.68 -20.49 -11.70
CA PHE A 159 -15.79 -20.54 -12.65
C PHE A 159 -15.32 -20.94 -14.05
N LEU A 160 -14.18 -20.42 -14.50
CA LEU A 160 -13.56 -20.81 -15.77
C LEU A 160 -13.26 -22.32 -15.81
N LEU A 161 -12.69 -22.87 -14.73
CA LEU A 161 -12.39 -24.30 -14.65
C LEU A 161 -13.63 -25.21 -14.66
N VAL A 162 -14.79 -24.70 -14.24
CA VAL A 162 -16.07 -25.43 -14.29
C VAL A 162 -16.75 -25.26 -15.66
N ALA A 163 -16.50 -24.15 -16.35
CA ALA A 163 -17.13 -23.80 -17.61
C ALA A 163 -16.37 -24.29 -18.86
N VAL A 164 -15.09 -24.63 -18.70
CA VAL A 164 -14.22 -25.29 -19.71
C VAL A 164 -14.40 -26.80 -19.58
#